data_AF-A0A517PG76-F1
#
_entry.id   AF-A0A517PG76-F1
#
_cell.length_a   1.000
_cell.length_b   1.000
_cell.length_c   1.000
_cell.angle_alpha   90.00
_cell.angle_beta   90.00
_cell.angle_gamma   90.00
#
_symmetry.space_group_name_H-M   'P 1'
#
loop_
_entity.id
_entity.type
_entity.pdbx_description
1 polymer ?
#
loop_
_entity_poly.entity_id
_entity_poly.type
_entity_poly.pdbx_seq_one_letter_code
_entity_poly.pdbx_strand_id
1 'polypeptide(L)'
;MKTVLSILCLFVGLSTTVSAAEGTVDIKKNGSKFSVTIDGKPFATYNTSADLPKPFFSPVRAADGTVITRSLVDPEDHPHHKGIWVAVDEVNTVDFWAEKGKIKNTGVKIVKASGNPAVMKVTNEWLGEDNKPIITENTLISIYANRLMTYNITFTAGAKPVVFEDTKEGLFGIRLPNGMREKEDGSVVNSKGVKGTKDTWGKPTEWIDYYGPLNGKVYGVTLMDSPQNYKQSRYHVRNYGLFTISPFGDHAYTNKKQPADHKHLKAGEKMNLKYGLYIHSGDTKQGHVADAYKQFVDVTKKKATKKKVTQQKPAAKPAKKVAAAPQKPAAPAKTAEPQMKPVPETEAVPANNCECQPAQQPQPRRGLFGRLRFRR
;
A
#
# COMPACT_ATOMS: atom_id res chain seq x y z
N MET A 1 6.06 -27.43 81.98
CA MET A 1 6.17 -26.49 80.85
C MET A 1 7.17 -27.08 79.85
N LYS A 2 6.73 -27.41 78.63
CA LYS A 2 7.61 -27.91 77.56
C LYS A 2 7.51 -26.95 76.37
N THR A 3 8.63 -26.34 76.03
CA THR A 3 8.78 -25.34 74.96
C THR A 3 8.86 -26.06 73.61
N VAL A 4 7.95 -25.76 72.69
CA VAL A 4 8.01 -26.23 71.30
C VAL A 4 8.52 -25.09 70.43
N LEU A 5 9.65 -25.31 69.77
CA LEU A 5 10.31 -24.37 68.88
C LEU A 5 9.82 -24.63 67.45
N SER A 6 8.96 -23.75 66.91
CA SER A 6 8.55 -23.78 65.51
C SER A 6 9.56 -23.04 64.64
N ILE A 7 10.27 -23.78 63.78
CA ILE A 7 11.12 -23.22 62.72
C ILE A 7 10.21 -22.89 61.53
N LEU A 8 10.05 -21.58 61.28
CA LEU A 8 9.35 -21.06 60.11
C LEU A 8 10.36 -20.91 58.96
N CYS A 9 10.40 -21.88 58.05
CA CYS A 9 11.18 -21.77 56.80
C CYS A 9 10.49 -20.78 55.84
N LEU A 10 11.04 -19.57 55.76
CA LEU A 10 10.63 -18.55 54.81
C LEU A 10 11.19 -18.91 53.42
N PHE A 11 10.39 -19.58 52.58
CA PHE A 11 10.71 -19.76 51.17
C PHE A 11 10.53 -18.43 50.42
N VAL A 12 11.63 -17.69 50.23
CA VAL A 12 11.66 -16.54 49.33
C VAL A 12 11.74 -17.08 47.90
N GLY A 13 10.59 -17.20 47.25
CA GLY A 13 10.50 -17.56 45.83
C GLY A 13 11.08 -16.44 44.97
N LEU A 14 12.27 -16.67 44.41
CA LEU A 14 12.87 -15.80 43.39
C LEU A 14 12.04 -15.95 42.09
N SER A 15 11.11 -15.03 41.84
CA SER A 15 10.41 -14.95 40.55
C SER A 15 11.40 -14.47 39.48
N THR A 16 11.98 -15.39 38.73
CA THR A 16 12.71 -15.08 37.50
C THR A 16 11.69 -14.72 36.43
N THR A 17 11.58 -13.42 36.13
CA THR A 17 10.88 -12.97 34.93
C THR A 17 11.69 -13.42 33.72
N VAL A 18 11.31 -14.54 33.10
CA VAL A 18 11.80 -14.90 31.77
C VAL A 18 11.27 -13.84 30.81
N SER A 19 12.13 -12.90 30.45
CA SER A 19 11.87 -12.00 29.33
C SER A 19 11.74 -12.89 28.09
N ALA A 20 10.53 -13.08 27.58
CA ALA A 20 10.35 -13.69 26.28
C ALA A 20 11.20 -12.90 25.28
N ALA A 21 12.13 -13.57 24.59
CA ALA A 21 12.91 -12.93 23.55
C ALA A 21 11.93 -12.37 22.51
N GLU A 22 11.97 -11.06 22.27
CA GLU A 22 11.17 -10.46 21.21
C GLU A 22 11.62 -11.11 19.89
N GLY A 23 10.69 -11.72 19.16
CA GLY A 23 11.01 -12.40 17.90
C GLY A 23 11.74 -11.47 16.93
N THR A 24 12.52 -12.04 16.01
CA THR A 24 13.38 -11.26 15.09
C THR A 24 12.92 -11.42 13.65
N VAL A 25 12.87 -10.31 12.91
CA VAL A 25 12.61 -10.30 11.46
C VAL A 25 13.91 -10.07 10.73
N ASP A 26 14.14 -10.79 9.63
CA ASP A 26 15.29 -10.57 8.73
C ASP A 26 14.84 -10.34 7.29
N ILE A 27 15.54 -9.46 6.58
CA ILE A 27 15.32 -9.16 5.16
C ILE A 27 16.61 -9.45 4.40
N LYS A 28 16.55 -10.31 3.38
CA LYS A 28 17.67 -10.66 2.50
C LYS A 28 17.32 -10.44 1.03
N LYS A 29 18.21 -9.77 0.30
CA LYS A 29 18.07 -9.57 -1.15
C LYS A 29 18.60 -10.78 -1.91
N ASN A 30 17.82 -11.27 -2.87
CA ASN A 30 18.12 -12.37 -3.77
C ASN A 30 17.72 -11.95 -5.21
N GLY A 31 18.62 -11.30 -5.95
CA GLY A 31 18.31 -10.75 -7.26
C GLY A 31 17.21 -9.68 -7.21
N SER A 32 16.11 -9.90 -7.94
CA SER A 32 14.89 -9.06 -7.94
C SER A 32 13.88 -9.43 -6.85
N LYS A 33 14.27 -10.26 -5.88
CA LYS A 33 13.41 -10.69 -4.77
C LYS A 33 14.02 -10.30 -3.43
N PHE A 34 13.18 -9.99 -2.45
CA PHE A 34 13.57 -9.73 -1.07
C PHE A 34 12.82 -10.70 -0.16
N SER A 35 13.55 -11.67 0.37
CA SER A 35 13.00 -12.70 1.26
C SER A 35 12.97 -12.16 2.69
N VAL A 36 11.82 -12.35 3.34
CA VAL A 36 11.58 -11.97 4.73
C VAL A 36 11.38 -13.23 5.56
N THR A 37 12.12 -13.36 6.64
CA THR A 37 11.96 -14.43 7.64
C THR A 37 11.59 -13.84 8.99
N ILE A 38 10.83 -14.59 9.79
CA ILE A 38 10.56 -14.29 11.20
C ILE A 38 11.01 -15.50 12.02
N ASP A 39 11.91 -15.29 12.96
CA ASP A 39 12.54 -16.34 13.78
C ASP A 39 13.12 -17.48 12.92
N GLY A 40 13.80 -17.09 11.83
CA GLY A 40 14.39 -18.02 10.84
C GLY A 40 13.38 -18.72 9.92
N LYS A 41 12.06 -18.59 10.13
CA LYS A 41 11.04 -19.22 9.29
C LYS A 41 10.59 -18.28 8.16
N PRO A 42 10.32 -18.79 6.94
CA PRO A 42 9.82 -17.96 5.83
C PRO A 42 8.50 -17.27 6.17
N PHE A 43 8.46 -15.94 5.99
CA PHE A 43 7.25 -15.14 6.17
C PHE A 43 6.70 -14.63 4.83
N ALA A 44 7.49 -13.87 4.07
CA ALA A 44 7.03 -13.26 2.83
C ALA A 44 8.18 -13.04 1.84
N THR A 45 7.87 -12.91 0.55
CA THR A 45 8.85 -12.49 -0.48
C THR A 45 8.33 -11.29 -1.25
N TYR A 46 9.05 -10.16 -1.22
CA TYR A 46 8.76 -9.01 -2.07
C TYR A 46 9.42 -9.21 -3.44
N ASN A 47 8.63 -9.19 -4.51
CA ASN A 47 9.10 -9.37 -5.88
C ASN A 47 9.09 -8.04 -6.63
N THR A 48 10.21 -7.68 -7.23
CA THR A 48 10.41 -6.44 -8.00
C THR A 48 10.84 -6.71 -9.44
N SER A 49 10.59 -7.90 -9.98
CA SER A 49 10.99 -8.23 -11.36
C SER A 49 10.41 -7.22 -12.35
N ALA A 50 11.24 -6.73 -13.27
CA ALA A 50 10.83 -5.79 -14.31
C ALA A 50 9.89 -6.42 -15.35
N ASP A 51 9.83 -7.75 -15.41
CA ASP A 51 8.94 -8.51 -16.29
C ASP A 51 7.50 -8.56 -15.75
N LEU A 52 7.30 -8.15 -14.50
CA LEU A 52 5.98 -8.09 -13.87
C LEU A 52 5.42 -6.67 -13.98
N PRO A 53 4.08 -6.53 -14.05
CA PRO A 53 3.44 -5.23 -14.21
C PRO A 53 3.55 -4.35 -12.96
N LYS A 54 3.73 -4.97 -11.78
CA LYS A 54 3.92 -4.27 -10.52
C LYS A 54 4.66 -5.12 -9.47
N PRO A 55 5.28 -4.49 -8.46
CA PRO A 55 5.84 -5.18 -7.31
C PRO A 55 4.75 -5.66 -6.33
N PHE A 56 5.02 -6.75 -5.63
CA PHE A 56 4.10 -7.30 -4.62
C PHE A 56 4.81 -8.24 -3.64
N PHE A 57 4.19 -8.51 -2.49
CA PHE A 57 4.59 -9.64 -1.63
C PHE A 57 3.81 -10.91 -1.99
N SER A 58 4.49 -11.99 -2.36
CA SER A 58 3.89 -13.33 -2.44
C SER A 58 5.00 -14.41 -2.52
N PRO A 59 4.82 -15.60 -1.89
CA PRO A 59 3.74 -15.93 -0.96
C PRO A 59 3.89 -15.16 0.36
N VAL A 60 2.80 -15.06 1.12
CA VAL A 60 2.80 -14.58 2.52
C VAL A 60 2.28 -15.69 3.42
N ARG A 61 2.88 -15.86 4.61
CA ARG A 61 2.66 -17.03 5.47
C ARG A 61 2.25 -16.70 6.90
N ALA A 62 1.41 -17.56 7.47
CA ALA A 62 1.12 -17.61 8.90
C ALA A 62 2.29 -18.21 9.70
N ALA A 63 2.16 -18.26 11.02
CA ALA A 63 3.25 -18.69 11.91
C ALA A 63 3.70 -20.15 11.74
N ASP A 64 2.80 -21.02 11.31
CA ASP A 64 3.09 -22.43 11.01
C ASP A 64 3.53 -22.67 9.56
N GLY A 65 3.71 -21.61 8.77
CA GLY A 65 4.14 -21.68 7.37
C GLY A 65 3.00 -21.80 6.36
N THR A 66 1.75 -21.91 6.79
CA THR A 66 0.56 -21.91 5.91
C THR A 66 0.54 -20.64 5.05
N VAL A 67 0.37 -20.79 3.72
CA VAL A 67 0.30 -19.65 2.80
C VAL A 67 -1.08 -19.01 2.90
N ILE A 68 -1.13 -17.71 3.24
CA ILE A 68 -2.35 -16.93 3.44
C ILE A 68 -2.62 -15.93 2.31
N THR A 69 -1.97 -16.11 1.17
CA THR A 69 -2.26 -15.40 -0.08
C THR A 69 -2.69 -16.41 -1.14
N ARG A 70 -3.63 -16.03 -2.00
CA ARG A 70 -4.04 -16.88 -3.12
C ARG A 70 -2.84 -17.28 -3.99
N SER A 71 -2.87 -18.51 -4.51
CA SER A 71 -1.94 -18.97 -5.54
C SER A 71 -1.92 -18.02 -6.74
N LEU A 72 -0.73 -17.84 -7.33
CA LEU A 72 -0.56 -17.11 -8.59
C LEU A 72 -0.57 -18.04 -9.81
N VAL A 73 -0.53 -19.36 -9.58
CA VAL A 73 -0.65 -20.38 -10.63
C VAL A 73 -2.13 -20.58 -10.91
N ASP A 74 -2.53 -20.51 -12.18
CA ASP A 74 -3.88 -20.73 -12.71
C ASP A 74 -5.00 -20.08 -11.87
N PRO A 75 -4.99 -18.75 -11.69
CA PRO A 75 -5.99 -18.07 -10.88
C PRO A 75 -7.37 -18.15 -11.56
N GLU A 76 -8.39 -18.55 -10.79
CA GLU A 76 -9.80 -18.64 -11.25
C GLU A 76 -10.34 -17.32 -11.84
N ASP A 77 -9.90 -16.19 -11.28
CA ASP A 77 -10.38 -14.85 -11.60
C ASP A 77 -9.29 -13.80 -11.35
N HIS A 78 -9.46 -12.60 -11.90
CA HIS A 78 -8.62 -11.43 -11.58
C HIS A 78 -7.11 -11.74 -11.41
N PRO A 79 -6.41 -12.19 -12.48
CA PRO A 79 -4.98 -12.56 -12.41
C PRO A 79 -4.07 -11.41 -11.96
N HIS A 80 -4.56 -10.16 -12.03
CA HIS A 80 -3.89 -8.97 -11.55
C HIS A 80 -3.87 -8.81 -10.01
N HIS A 81 -4.72 -9.51 -9.26
CA HIS A 81 -4.69 -9.52 -7.79
C HIS A 81 -3.59 -10.45 -7.27
N LYS A 82 -2.40 -9.88 -7.05
CA LYS A 82 -1.17 -10.62 -6.69
C LYS A 82 -0.72 -10.30 -5.26
N GLY A 83 -0.92 -11.23 -4.34
CA GLY A 83 -0.31 -11.16 -3.01
C GLY A 83 -0.74 -9.93 -2.21
N ILE A 84 0.22 -9.18 -1.67
CA ILE A 84 0.02 -7.82 -1.12
C ILE A 84 0.59 -6.78 -2.10
N TRP A 85 -0.19 -5.78 -2.49
CA TRP A 85 0.21 -4.78 -3.50
C TRP A 85 -0.27 -3.36 -3.16
N VAL A 86 0.30 -2.39 -3.89
CA VAL A 86 -0.19 -1.00 -3.97
C VAL A 86 -0.47 -0.71 -5.45
N ALA A 87 -1.73 -0.47 -5.78
CA ALA A 87 -2.20 -0.02 -7.09
C ALA A 87 -3.64 0.49 -6.95
N VAL A 88 -3.97 1.58 -7.64
CA VAL A 88 -5.35 2.08 -7.78
C VAL A 88 -5.76 1.92 -9.23
N ASP A 89 -7.04 2.11 -9.52
CA ASP A 89 -7.62 2.20 -10.87
C ASP A 89 -6.88 3.24 -11.73
N GLU A 90 -7.46 4.41 -11.94
CA GLU A 90 -6.94 5.41 -12.85
C GLU A 90 -6.15 6.50 -12.12
N VAL A 91 -4.95 6.78 -12.65
CA VAL A 91 -4.20 7.99 -12.37
C VAL A 91 -3.90 8.67 -13.70
N ASN A 92 -4.41 9.89 -13.91
CA ASN A 92 -4.36 10.58 -15.21
C ASN A 92 -4.74 9.63 -16.36
N THR A 93 -5.90 8.97 -16.26
CA THR A 93 -6.47 8.01 -17.23
C THR A 93 -5.72 6.68 -17.44
N VAL A 94 -4.61 6.43 -16.73
CA VAL A 94 -3.89 5.15 -16.83
C VAL A 94 -4.35 4.22 -15.70
N ASP A 95 -4.87 3.05 -16.08
CA ASP A 95 -5.37 2.00 -15.17
C ASP A 95 -4.24 1.10 -14.64
N PHE A 96 -3.85 1.28 -13.37
CA PHE A 96 -2.82 0.47 -12.72
C PHE A 96 -3.38 -0.75 -11.97
N TRP A 97 -4.68 -0.77 -11.69
CA TRP A 97 -5.36 -1.83 -10.96
C TRP A 97 -5.45 -3.11 -11.78
N ALA A 98 -5.93 -2.97 -13.02
CA ALA A 98 -6.04 -4.07 -13.98
C ALA A 98 -4.73 -4.33 -14.74
N GLU A 99 -3.62 -3.73 -14.31
CA GLU A 99 -2.28 -3.91 -14.89
C GLU A 99 -2.16 -3.42 -16.34
N LYS A 100 -2.97 -2.44 -16.77
CA LYS A 100 -2.80 -1.78 -18.08
C LYS A 100 -1.62 -0.79 -18.05
N GLY A 101 -1.46 -0.09 -16.94
CA GLY A 101 -0.28 0.69 -16.60
C GLY A 101 0.78 -0.14 -15.89
N LYS A 102 2.05 0.26 -16.05
CA LYS A 102 3.19 -0.40 -15.41
C LYS A 102 3.66 0.38 -14.19
N ILE A 103 3.76 -0.32 -13.05
CA ILE A 103 4.44 0.17 -11.85
C ILE A 103 5.83 -0.46 -11.83
N LYS A 104 6.85 0.31 -12.19
CA LYS A 104 8.24 -0.17 -12.26
C LYS A 104 8.94 0.09 -10.93
N ASN A 105 9.49 -0.95 -10.30
CA ASN A 105 10.42 -0.73 -9.19
C ASN A 105 11.74 -0.15 -9.73
N THR A 106 12.21 0.94 -9.15
CA THR A 106 13.51 1.55 -9.49
C THR A 106 14.53 1.46 -8.35
N GLY A 107 14.11 1.00 -7.17
CA GLY A 107 15.04 0.69 -6.11
C GLY A 107 14.40 0.09 -4.88
N VAL A 108 15.22 -0.64 -4.13
CA VAL A 108 14.93 -1.08 -2.76
C VAL A 108 16.17 -0.87 -1.92
N LYS A 109 16.03 -0.10 -0.84
CA LYS A 109 17.05 0.09 0.18
C LYS A 109 16.62 -0.64 1.45
N ILE A 110 17.39 -1.63 1.88
CA ILE A 110 17.22 -2.24 3.20
C ILE A 110 17.75 -1.23 4.24
N VAL A 111 16.84 -0.65 5.03
CA VAL A 111 17.16 0.37 6.03
C VAL A 111 17.62 -0.28 7.33
N LYS A 112 16.98 -1.39 7.71
CA LYS A 112 17.33 -2.23 8.85
C LYS A 112 17.10 -3.68 8.46
N ALA A 113 18.18 -4.43 8.26
CA ALA A 113 18.11 -5.80 7.74
C ALA A 113 17.56 -6.80 8.74
N SER A 114 17.81 -6.60 10.04
CA SER A 114 17.39 -7.51 11.11
C SER A 114 16.82 -6.74 12.31
N GLY A 115 15.75 -7.25 12.91
CA GLY A 115 15.18 -6.79 14.18
C GLY A 115 13.66 -6.83 14.25
N ASN A 116 13.08 -6.18 15.25
CA ASN A 116 11.63 -6.06 15.45
C ASN A 116 11.24 -4.57 15.58
N PRO A 117 11.09 -3.82 14.46
CA PRO A 117 10.94 -4.31 13.10
C PRO A 117 12.26 -4.41 12.32
N ALA A 118 12.24 -5.19 11.23
CA ALA A 118 13.11 -5.00 10.07
C ALA A 118 12.43 -4.03 9.08
N VAL A 119 13.23 -3.25 8.35
CA VAL A 119 12.73 -2.11 7.57
C VAL A 119 13.38 -2.03 6.19
N MET A 120 12.58 -1.86 5.16
CA MET A 120 13.04 -1.54 3.81
C MET A 120 12.29 -0.34 3.23
N LYS A 121 12.96 0.44 2.40
CA LYS A 121 12.37 1.51 1.61
C LYS A 121 12.34 1.08 0.15
N VAL A 122 11.17 1.09 -0.47
CA VAL A 122 10.97 0.79 -1.88
C VAL A 122 10.64 2.06 -2.65
N THR A 123 11.16 2.16 -3.87
CA THR A 123 10.85 3.24 -4.81
C THR A 123 10.23 2.63 -6.06
N ASN A 124 9.00 3.03 -6.37
CA ASN A 124 8.29 2.59 -7.56
C ASN A 124 7.89 3.81 -8.40
N GLU A 125 7.96 3.68 -9.71
CA GLU A 125 7.52 4.67 -10.68
C GLU A 125 6.29 4.14 -11.39
N TRP A 126 5.20 4.90 -11.30
CA TRP A 126 3.96 4.61 -12.00
C TRP A 126 4.09 5.28 -13.37
N LEU A 127 4.16 4.48 -14.43
CA LEU A 127 4.51 4.97 -15.77
C LEU A 127 3.26 5.36 -16.54
N GLY A 128 3.31 6.51 -17.21
CA GLY A 128 2.33 6.90 -18.22
C GLY A 128 2.56 6.15 -19.54
N GLU A 129 1.69 6.41 -20.51
CA GLU A 129 1.77 5.81 -21.86
C GLU A 129 3.08 6.16 -22.59
N ASP A 130 3.69 7.30 -22.26
CA ASP A 130 5.00 7.73 -22.77
C ASP A 130 6.21 7.08 -22.05
N ASN A 131 5.95 6.09 -21.18
CA ASN A 131 6.90 5.42 -20.30
C ASN A 131 7.64 6.35 -19.31
N LYS A 132 7.14 7.57 -19.09
CA LYS A 132 7.68 8.48 -18.07
C LYS A 132 6.90 8.36 -16.77
N PRO A 133 7.53 8.59 -15.60
CA PRO A 133 6.81 8.54 -14.33
C PRO A 133 5.76 9.66 -14.23
N ILE A 134 4.49 9.29 -14.08
CA ILE A 134 3.43 10.21 -13.64
C ILE A 134 3.53 10.45 -12.14
N ILE A 135 3.90 9.41 -11.38
CA ILE A 135 4.09 9.45 -9.94
C ILE A 135 5.34 8.64 -9.57
N THR A 136 6.10 9.15 -8.61
CA THR A 136 7.08 8.35 -7.86
C THR A 136 6.53 8.02 -6.48
N GLU A 137 6.33 6.73 -6.22
CA GLU A 137 5.95 6.17 -4.92
C GLU A 137 7.21 5.81 -4.12
N ASN A 138 7.35 6.39 -2.94
CA ASN A 138 8.36 6.00 -1.96
C ASN A 138 7.66 5.39 -0.74
N THR A 139 7.86 4.10 -0.51
CA THR A 139 7.18 3.39 0.58
C THR A 139 8.19 2.85 1.59
N LEU A 140 8.06 3.26 2.85
CA LEU A 140 8.78 2.67 3.97
C LEU A 140 7.95 1.52 4.55
N ILE A 141 8.46 0.30 4.39
CA ILE A 141 7.82 -0.93 4.84
C ILE A 141 8.55 -1.41 6.08
N SER A 142 7.84 -1.45 7.21
CA SER A 142 8.35 -2.00 8.48
C SER A 142 7.61 -3.29 8.81
N ILE A 143 8.35 -4.35 9.13
CA ILE A 143 7.81 -5.68 9.37
C ILE A 143 8.22 -6.11 10.79
N TYR A 144 7.23 -6.45 11.59
CA TYR A 144 7.39 -6.82 13.00
C TYR A 144 7.25 -8.34 13.18
N ALA A 145 7.84 -8.88 14.24
CA ALA A 145 7.87 -10.32 14.49
C ALA A 145 6.48 -10.93 14.76
N ASN A 146 5.53 -10.11 15.22
CA ASN A 146 4.13 -10.51 15.32
C ASN A 146 3.39 -10.54 13.97
N ARG A 147 4.06 -10.29 12.84
CA ARG A 147 3.50 -10.25 11.46
C ARG A 147 2.63 -9.01 11.18
N LEU A 148 2.77 -7.95 11.97
CA LEU A 148 2.34 -6.63 11.54
C LEU A 148 3.28 -6.10 10.46
N MET A 149 2.71 -5.57 9.38
CA MET A 149 3.39 -4.83 8.33
C MET A 149 2.81 -3.42 8.29
N THR A 150 3.67 -2.40 8.34
CA THR A 150 3.24 -1.01 8.20
C THR A 150 3.80 -0.42 6.92
N TYR A 151 2.94 0.21 6.14
CA TYR A 151 3.26 0.90 4.90
C TYR A 151 3.12 2.40 5.12
N ASN A 152 4.23 3.13 5.08
CA ASN A 152 4.23 4.59 5.04
C ASN A 152 4.60 5.03 3.62
N ILE A 153 3.58 5.36 2.84
CA ILE A 153 3.63 5.62 1.41
C ILE A 153 3.66 7.13 1.18
N THR A 154 4.65 7.60 0.42
CA THR A 154 4.69 8.96 -0.11
C THR A 154 4.61 8.90 -1.64
N PHE A 155 3.51 9.34 -2.20
CA PHE A 155 3.39 9.62 -3.63
C PHE A 155 3.89 11.03 -3.91
N THR A 156 4.75 11.19 -4.92
CA THR A 156 5.19 12.49 -5.42
C THR A 156 4.78 12.60 -6.88
N ALA A 157 3.98 13.61 -7.22
CA ALA A 157 3.62 13.88 -8.60
C ALA A 157 4.87 14.23 -9.41
N GLY A 158 4.91 13.76 -10.66
CA GLY A 158 6.00 14.04 -11.60
C GLY A 158 6.01 15.49 -12.10
N ALA A 159 6.44 15.68 -13.34
CA ALA A 159 6.56 16.99 -13.97
C ALA A 159 5.21 17.65 -14.32
N LYS A 160 4.12 16.87 -14.36
CA LYS A 160 2.77 17.33 -14.67
C LYS A 160 1.86 17.16 -13.45
N PRO A 161 0.74 17.91 -13.37
CA PRO A 161 -0.31 17.62 -12.40
C PRO A 161 -0.80 16.18 -12.50
N VAL A 162 -1.26 15.66 -11.37
CA VAL A 162 -1.73 14.28 -11.19
C VAL A 162 -3.12 14.31 -10.57
N VAL A 163 -3.99 13.43 -11.05
CA VAL A 163 -5.32 13.19 -10.52
C VAL A 163 -5.44 11.70 -10.20
N PHE A 164 -5.75 11.39 -8.94
CA PHE A 164 -6.29 10.08 -8.58
C PHE A 164 -7.81 10.16 -8.67
N GLU A 165 -8.41 9.28 -9.46
CA GLU A 165 -9.84 9.30 -9.74
C GLU A 165 -10.71 8.82 -8.55
N ASP A 166 -11.98 9.23 -8.52
CA ASP A 166 -12.97 8.69 -7.58
C ASP A 166 -13.34 7.27 -8.01
N THR A 167 -12.74 6.28 -7.35
CA THR A 167 -12.91 4.85 -7.67
C THR A 167 -13.01 4.00 -6.41
N LYS A 168 -13.63 2.83 -6.56
CA LYS A 168 -13.64 1.76 -5.56
C LYS A 168 -12.49 0.77 -5.73
N GLU A 169 -11.76 0.79 -6.86
CA GLU A 169 -10.71 -0.18 -7.16
C GLU A 169 -9.35 0.36 -6.67
N GLY A 170 -8.71 -0.33 -5.71
CA GLY A 170 -7.48 0.12 -5.06
C GLY A 170 -7.58 0.31 -3.54
N LEU A 171 -6.57 0.82 -2.85
CA LEU A 171 -5.20 1.16 -3.30
C LEU A 171 -4.19 0.16 -2.71
N PHE A 172 -4.19 -0.02 -1.39
CA PHE A 172 -3.36 -1.01 -0.70
C PHE A 172 -4.19 -2.26 -0.44
N GLY A 173 -3.70 -3.42 -0.86
CA GLY A 173 -4.54 -4.61 -0.96
C GLY A 173 -3.84 -5.92 -0.71
N ILE A 174 -4.63 -6.93 -0.38
CA ILE A 174 -4.25 -8.34 -0.34
C ILE A 174 -5.31 -9.22 -1.00
N ARG A 175 -4.88 -10.34 -1.60
CA ARG A 175 -5.76 -11.37 -2.17
C ARG A 175 -5.71 -12.63 -1.32
N LEU A 176 -6.81 -12.92 -0.65
CA LEU A 176 -6.92 -14.09 0.24
C LEU A 176 -7.07 -15.41 -0.53
N PRO A 177 -6.59 -16.53 0.03
CA PRO A 177 -6.77 -17.86 -0.53
C PRO A 177 -8.25 -18.27 -0.52
N ASN A 178 -8.60 -19.21 -1.40
CA ASN A 178 -10.00 -19.52 -1.68
C ASN A 178 -10.77 -20.01 -0.45
N GLY A 179 -10.15 -20.85 0.39
CA GLY A 179 -10.80 -21.38 1.60
C GLY A 179 -11.14 -20.32 2.66
N MET A 180 -10.48 -19.15 2.65
CA MET A 180 -10.74 -18.08 3.63
C MET A 180 -11.83 -17.10 3.18
N ARG A 181 -12.39 -17.27 1.99
CA ARG A 181 -13.37 -16.33 1.43
C ARG A 181 -14.72 -16.44 2.17
N GLU A 182 -15.39 -15.33 2.42
CA GLU A 182 -16.73 -15.28 3.04
C GLU A 182 -17.80 -15.98 2.19
N LYS A 183 -17.61 -16.09 0.87
CA LYS A 183 -18.50 -16.90 0.03
C LYS A 183 -18.41 -18.40 0.32
N GLU A 184 -17.33 -18.82 0.99
CA GLU A 184 -17.18 -20.16 1.55
C GLU A 184 -17.53 -20.08 3.06
N ASP A 185 -16.56 -20.29 3.96
CA ASP A 185 -16.74 -20.25 5.42
C ASP A 185 -15.99 -19.09 6.10
N GLY A 186 -15.51 -18.12 5.32
CA GLY A 186 -14.84 -16.93 5.83
C GLY A 186 -15.78 -15.96 6.55
N SER A 187 -15.20 -15.01 7.25
CA SER A 187 -15.91 -13.98 8.03
C SER A 187 -15.18 -12.65 7.91
N VAL A 188 -15.97 -11.58 7.82
CA VAL A 188 -15.49 -10.19 7.83
C VAL A 188 -16.11 -9.46 9.00
N VAL A 189 -15.30 -8.69 9.72
CA VAL A 189 -15.76 -7.82 10.81
C VAL A 189 -14.99 -6.50 10.81
N ASN A 190 -15.67 -5.39 11.08
CA ASN A 190 -15.02 -4.10 11.24
C ASN A 190 -14.70 -3.76 12.71
N SER A 191 -14.01 -2.65 12.92
CA SER A 191 -13.65 -2.12 14.25
C SER A 191 -14.82 -1.88 15.22
N LYS A 192 -16.05 -1.83 14.72
CA LYS A 192 -17.28 -1.64 15.51
C LYS A 192 -18.06 -2.94 15.72
N GLY A 193 -17.53 -4.08 15.26
CA GLY A 193 -18.19 -5.38 15.36
C GLY A 193 -19.26 -5.65 14.29
N VAL A 194 -19.42 -4.76 13.28
CA VAL A 194 -20.31 -5.00 12.13
C VAL A 194 -19.72 -6.12 11.30
N LYS A 195 -20.54 -7.10 10.94
CA LYS A 195 -20.11 -8.32 10.25
C LYS A 195 -20.57 -8.35 8.80
N GLY A 196 -19.79 -9.06 7.98
CA GLY A 196 -20.14 -9.40 6.61
C GLY A 196 -19.77 -8.34 5.59
N THR A 197 -19.27 -8.78 4.42
CA THR A 197 -18.83 -7.88 3.34
C THR A 197 -19.93 -6.92 2.89
N LYS A 198 -21.19 -7.36 2.90
CA LYS A 198 -22.36 -6.54 2.53
C LYS A 198 -22.44 -5.25 3.35
N ASP A 199 -22.25 -5.34 4.67
CA ASP A 199 -22.46 -4.22 5.58
C ASP A 199 -21.18 -3.41 5.84
N THR A 200 -20.02 -3.97 5.51
CA THR A 200 -18.72 -3.30 5.65
C THR A 200 -18.18 -2.70 4.36
N TRP A 201 -18.67 -3.11 3.17
CA TRP A 201 -18.16 -2.63 1.88
C TRP A 201 -18.33 -1.12 1.71
N GLY A 202 -17.23 -0.45 1.34
CA GLY A 202 -17.20 0.99 1.08
C GLY A 202 -17.38 1.88 2.30
N LYS A 203 -17.41 1.31 3.52
CA LYS A 203 -17.62 2.08 4.76
C LYS A 203 -16.27 2.55 5.34
N PRO A 204 -16.17 3.83 5.76
CA PRO A 204 -15.03 4.29 6.55
C PRO A 204 -15.02 3.65 7.93
N THR A 205 -13.87 3.10 8.33
CA THR A 205 -13.68 2.44 9.63
C THR A 205 -12.18 2.35 9.92
N GLU A 206 -11.79 2.20 11.18
CA GLU A 206 -10.38 2.17 11.59
C GLU A 206 -9.63 0.93 11.07
N TRP A 207 -10.33 -0.20 11.05
CA TRP A 207 -9.83 -1.46 10.52
C TRP A 207 -10.98 -2.38 10.13
N ILE A 208 -10.70 -3.27 9.18
CA ILE A 208 -11.50 -4.46 8.90
C ILE A 208 -10.60 -5.67 9.10
N ASP A 209 -11.15 -6.72 9.69
CA ASP A 209 -10.54 -8.02 9.79
C ASP A 209 -11.28 -9.04 8.92
N TYR A 210 -10.52 -9.86 8.19
CA TYR A 210 -11.04 -10.91 7.31
C TYR A 210 -10.34 -12.22 7.66
N TYR A 211 -11.08 -13.12 8.29
CA TYR A 211 -10.57 -14.41 8.75
C TYR A 211 -11.41 -15.56 8.22
N GLY A 212 -10.84 -16.76 8.15
CA GLY A 212 -11.54 -17.93 7.65
C GLY A 212 -10.72 -19.21 7.81
N PRO A 213 -11.34 -20.37 7.57
CA PRO A 213 -10.65 -21.64 7.68
C PRO A 213 -9.66 -21.85 6.52
N LEU A 214 -8.55 -22.49 6.84
CA LEU A 214 -7.57 -22.97 5.87
C LEU A 214 -6.81 -24.14 6.52
N ASN A 215 -6.75 -25.29 5.84
CA ASN A 215 -6.04 -26.48 6.32
C ASN A 215 -6.42 -26.88 7.78
N GLY A 216 -7.70 -26.81 8.14
CA GLY A 216 -8.20 -27.20 9.46
C GLY A 216 -7.94 -26.21 10.60
N LYS A 217 -7.40 -25.02 10.32
CA LYS A 217 -7.21 -23.93 11.28
C LYS A 217 -7.82 -22.63 10.77
N VAL A 218 -8.03 -21.67 11.66
CA VAL A 218 -8.49 -20.31 11.29
C VAL A 218 -7.30 -19.37 11.22
N TYR A 219 -7.26 -18.56 10.17
CA TYR A 219 -6.31 -17.46 10.00
C TYR A 219 -7.04 -16.19 9.65
N GLY A 220 -6.45 -15.05 9.97
CA GLY A 220 -7.00 -13.75 9.63
C GLY A 220 -5.97 -12.78 9.09
N VAL A 221 -6.49 -11.84 8.31
CA VAL A 221 -5.76 -10.67 7.84
C VAL A 221 -6.58 -9.43 8.14
N THR A 222 -5.96 -8.46 8.83
CA THR A 222 -6.57 -7.17 9.12
C THR A 222 -5.90 -6.08 8.27
N LEU A 223 -6.70 -5.23 7.62
CA LEU A 223 -6.24 -3.98 7.01
C LEU A 223 -6.63 -2.78 7.87
N MET A 224 -5.68 -1.89 8.13
CA MET A 224 -5.80 -0.82 9.12
C MET A 224 -5.55 0.56 8.50
N ASP A 225 -6.43 1.51 8.79
CA ASP A 225 -6.31 2.91 8.40
C ASP A 225 -5.62 3.74 9.48
N SER A 226 -4.73 4.63 9.08
CA SER A 226 -4.11 5.56 10.02
C SER A 226 -4.98 6.81 10.20
N PRO A 227 -5.26 7.26 11.44
CA PRO A 227 -5.94 8.53 11.67
C PRO A 227 -5.11 9.76 11.24
N GLN A 228 -3.86 9.55 10.81
CA GLN A 228 -2.99 10.60 10.25
C GLN A 228 -3.13 10.76 8.74
N ASN A 229 -3.90 9.90 8.07
CA ASN A 229 -4.23 10.07 6.66
C ASN A 229 -5.10 11.33 6.51
N TYR A 230 -5.02 11.98 5.34
CA TYR A 230 -5.75 13.24 5.12
C TYR A 230 -7.28 13.08 5.13
N LYS A 231 -7.73 11.83 4.96
CA LYS A 231 -9.12 11.41 4.92
C LYS A 231 -9.19 9.96 5.41
N GLN A 232 -10.29 9.62 6.09
CA GLN A 232 -10.53 8.23 6.50
C GLN A 232 -10.81 7.36 5.29
N SER A 233 -10.14 6.22 5.24
CA SER A 233 -10.20 5.30 4.11
C SER A 233 -11.44 4.42 4.13
N ARG A 234 -11.86 4.00 2.94
CA ARG A 234 -12.92 3.03 2.67
C ARG A 234 -12.31 1.70 2.23
N TYR A 235 -13.08 0.63 2.39
CA TYR A 235 -12.62 -0.72 2.11
C TYR A 235 -13.35 -1.36 0.94
N HIS A 236 -12.60 -1.85 -0.05
CA HIS A 236 -13.12 -2.80 -1.04
C HIS A 236 -12.94 -4.23 -0.52
N VAL A 237 -13.76 -4.60 0.45
CA VAL A 237 -13.79 -5.96 1.00
C VAL A 237 -14.88 -6.77 0.31
N ARG A 238 -14.52 -7.92 -0.28
CA ARG A 238 -15.45 -8.75 -1.06
C ARG A 238 -15.50 -10.19 -0.56
N ASN A 239 -16.69 -10.77 -0.68
CA ASN A 239 -16.91 -12.16 -0.30
C ASN A 239 -16.07 -13.18 -1.07
N TYR A 240 -15.50 -12.81 -2.22
CA TYR A 240 -14.60 -13.65 -3.01
C TYR A 240 -13.10 -13.43 -2.71
N GLY A 241 -12.76 -12.77 -1.59
CA GLY A 241 -11.39 -12.67 -1.07
C GLY A 241 -10.55 -11.50 -1.59
N LEU A 242 -11.16 -10.54 -2.29
CA LEU A 242 -10.53 -9.24 -2.55
C LEU A 242 -10.64 -8.41 -1.28
N PHE A 243 -9.52 -7.85 -0.83
CA PHE A 243 -9.52 -7.03 0.36
C PHE A 243 -8.54 -5.87 0.23
N THR A 244 -9.06 -4.66 0.01
CA THR A 244 -8.24 -3.44 -0.14
C THR A 244 -8.79 -2.27 0.65
N ILE A 245 -7.92 -1.26 0.82
CA ILE A 245 -8.19 0.00 1.50
C ILE A 245 -7.71 1.18 0.66
N SER A 246 -8.51 2.25 0.62
CA SER A 246 -8.26 3.45 -0.20
C SER A 246 -8.92 4.69 0.41
N PRO A 247 -8.33 5.90 0.31
CA PRO A 247 -8.99 7.13 0.74
C PRO A 247 -9.99 7.68 -0.31
N PHE A 248 -10.10 7.02 -1.46
CA PHE A 248 -10.90 7.45 -2.62
C PHE A 248 -12.29 6.79 -2.65
N GLY A 249 -13.11 7.23 -3.60
CA GLY A 249 -14.34 6.53 -3.98
C GLY A 249 -15.60 7.00 -3.28
N ASP A 250 -15.70 8.26 -2.86
CA ASP A 250 -16.91 8.73 -2.17
C ASP A 250 -18.14 8.60 -3.07
N HIS A 251 -18.02 9.00 -4.34
CA HIS A 251 -19.08 8.84 -5.31
C HIS A 251 -19.26 7.36 -5.71
N ALA A 252 -18.17 6.63 -5.96
CA ALA A 252 -18.19 5.22 -6.35
C ALA A 252 -18.82 4.29 -5.30
N TYR A 253 -18.48 4.44 -4.01
CA TYR A 253 -19.00 3.60 -2.93
C TYR A 253 -20.41 3.98 -2.48
N THR A 254 -20.87 5.19 -2.77
CA THR A 254 -22.20 5.66 -2.34
C THR A 254 -23.26 5.55 -3.43
N ASN A 255 -22.94 4.88 -4.54
CA ASN A 255 -23.80 4.82 -5.73
C ASN A 255 -24.23 6.23 -6.17
N LYS A 256 -23.24 7.12 -6.32
CA LYS A 256 -23.40 8.50 -6.82
C LYS A 256 -24.18 9.46 -5.90
N LYS A 257 -24.45 9.06 -4.65
CA LYS A 257 -25.14 9.94 -3.68
C LYS A 257 -24.23 11.04 -3.13
N GLN A 258 -22.92 10.78 -3.04
CA GLN A 258 -21.91 11.79 -2.74
C GLN A 258 -21.26 12.26 -4.06
N PRO A 259 -20.82 13.53 -4.15
CA PRO A 259 -20.07 14.01 -5.31
C PRO A 259 -18.72 13.28 -5.44
N ALA A 260 -18.16 13.27 -6.65
CA ALA A 260 -16.84 12.69 -6.89
C ALA A 260 -15.77 13.53 -6.18
N ASP A 261 -14.87 12.87 -5.44
CA ASP A 261 -13.79 13.50 -4.69
C ASP A 261 -12.43 13.05 -5.24
N HIS A 262 -12.09 13.57 -6.43
CA HIS A 262 -10.82 13.32 -7.09
C HIS A 262 -9.68 13.95 -6.29
N LYS A 263 -8.57 13.22 -6.11
CA LYS A 263 -7.39 13.78 -5.44
C LYS A 263 -6.42 14.36 -6.45
N HIS A 264 -6.42 15.69 -6.51
CA HIS A 264 -5.47 16.46 -7.32
C HIS A 264 -4.15 16.71 -6.59
N LEU A 265 -3.04 16.59 -7.31
CA LEU A 265 -1.69 16.98 -6.93
C LEU A 265 -1.10 17.87 -8.01
N LYS A 266 -0.52 19.00 -7.63
CA LYS A 266 0.32 19.82 -8.52
C LYS A 266 1.62 19.07 -8.85
N ALA A 267 2.30 19.48 -9.92
CA ALA A 267 3.63 18.94 -10.25
C ALA A 267 4.57 19.03 -9.02
N GLY A 268 5.25 17.93 -8.70
CA GLY A 268 6.11 17.80 -7.52
C GLY A 268 5.41 17.74 -6.15
N GLU A 269 4.09 17.91 -6.08
CA GLU A 269 3.33 17.83 -4.83
C GLU A 269 3.33 16.39 -4.27
N LYS A 270 3.23 16.28 -2.94
CA LYS A 270 3.28 15.01 -2.23
C LYS A 270 1.96 14.69 -1.54
N MET A 271 1.56 13.42 -1.62
CA MET A 271 0.53 12.82 -0.79
C MET A 271 1.13 11.73 0.08
N ASN A 272 0.77 11.70 1.36
CA ASN A 272 1.23 10.67 2.29
C ASN A 272 0.05 9.83 2.75
N LEU A 273 0.21 8.51 2.74
CA LEU A 273 -0.75 7.54 3.23
C LEU A 273 -0.05 6.51 4.11
N LYS A 274 -0.72 6.09 5.17
CA LYS A 274 -0.22 5.14 6.15
C LYS A 274 -1.24 4.03 6.34
N TYR A 275 -0.81 2.80 6.11
CA TYR A 275 -1.65 1.62 6.27
C TYR A 275 -0.94 0.53 7.08
N GLY A 276 -1.74 -0.27 7.78
CA GLY A 276 -1.30 -1.49 8.45
C GLY A 276 -1.91 -2.70 7.77
N LEU A 277 -1.14 -3.79 7.74
CA LEU A 277 -1.62 -5.13 7.42
C LEU A 277 -1.12 -6.07 8.51
N TYR A 278 -2.02 -6.78 9.16
CA TYR A 278 -1.70 -7.70 10.25
C TYR A 278 -2.18 -9.10 9.92
N ILE A 279 -1.37 -10.11 10.22
CA ILE A 279 -1.68 -11.53 9.94
C ILE A 279 -1.66 -12.29 11.24
N HIS A 280 -2.72 -13.04 11.51
CA HIS A 280 -2.87 -13.78 12.76
C HIS A 280 -3.50 -15.16 12.55
N SER A 281 -3.44 -15.96 13.61
CA SER A 281 -4.24 -17.18 13.76
C SER A 281 -5.49 -16.87 14.58
N GLY A 282 -6.52 -17.70 14.41
CA GLY A 282 -7.81 -17.53 15.08
C GLY A 282 -8.66 -16.41 14.49
N ASP A 283 -9.81 -16.18 15.11
CA ASP A 283 -10.70 -15.06 14.81
C ASP A 283 -10.12 -13.71 15.29
N THR A 284 -10.87 -12.63 15.09
CA THR A 284 -10.49 -11.27 15.48
C THR A 284 -10.09 -11.11 16.95
N LYS A 285 -10.74 -11.86 17.87
CA LYS A 285 -10.43 -11.79 19.31
C LYS A 285 -9.18 -12.60 19.63
N GLN A 286 -9.14 -13.85 19.16
CA GLN A 286 -8.00 -14.76 19.35
C GLN A 286 -6.72 -14.21 18.70
N GLY A 287 -6.87 -13.49 17.59
CA GLY A 287 -5.80 -12.81 16.89
C GLY A 287 -5.33 -11.51 17.53
N HIS A 288 -5.95 -11.03 18.60
CA HIS A 288 -5.57 -9.78 19.26
C HIS A 288 -5.56 -8.56 18.31
N VAL A 289 -6.52 -8.48 17.39
CA VAL A 289 -6.56 -7.43 16.35
C VAL A 289 -6.58 -6.01 16.93
N ALA A 290 -7.26 -5.82 18.07
CA ALA A 290 -7.29 -4.54 18.77
C ALA A 290 -5.89 -4.10 19.26
N ASP A 291 -5.08 -5.04 19.77
CA ASP A 291 -3.73 -4.77 20.24
C ASP A 291 -2.79 -4.49 19.05
N ALA A 292 -2.93 -5.23 17.96
CA ALA A 292 -2.19 -4.99 16.73
C ALA A 292 -2.52 -3.60 16.12
N TYR A 293 -3.78 -3.18 16.16
CA TYR A 293 -4.19 -1.84 15.74
C TYR A 293 -3.58 -0.75 16.62
N LYS A 294 -3.58 -0.94 17.95
CA LYS A 294 -2.94 -0.02 18.88
C LYS A 294 -1.44 0.11 18.58
N GLN A 295 -0.74 -1.02 18.40
CA GLN A 295 0.66 -1.03 18.00
C GLN A 295 0.86 -0.26 16.68
N PHE A 296 0.06 -0.55 15.65
CA PHE A 296 0.14 0.14 14.35
C PHE A 296 0.00 1.65 14.50
N VAL A 297 -0.99 2.11 15.24
CA VAL A 297 -1.19 3.54 15.50
C VAL A 297 0.01 4.14 16.25
N ASP A 298 0.53 3.45 17.26
CA ASP A 298 1.66 3.94 18.06
C ASP A 298 2.96 4.04 17.27
N VAL A 299 3.31 3.02 16.49
CA VAL A 299 4.56 2.99 15.72
C VAL A 299 4.52 3.90 14.49
N THR A 300 3.33 4.26 14.01
CA THR A 300 3.17 5.14 12.84
C THR A 300 2.89 6.60 13.20
N LYS A 301 2.66 6.93 14.47
CA LYS A 301 2.56 8.34 14.94
C LYS A 301 3.81 9.12 14.52
N LYS A 302 3.61 10.30 13.91
CA LYS A 302 4.71 11.28 13.79
C LYS A 302 5.21 11.58 15.19
N LYS A 303 6.41 11.12 15.56
CA LYS A 303 7.08 11.63 16.77
C LYS A 303 7.24 13.14 16.57
N ALA A 304 6.62 13.94 17.43
CA ALA A 304 6.88 15.37 17.47
C ALA A 304 8.37 15.56 17.71
N THR A 305 9.11 15.96 16.67
CA THR A 305 10.50 16.37 16.82
C THR A 305 10.51 17.66 17.62
N LYS A 306 10.63 17.55 18.95
CA LYS A 306 11.12 18.66 19.77
C LYS A 306 12.56 18.93 19.33
N LYS A 307 12.75 19.71 18.27
CA LYS A 307 14.03 20.38 18.03
C LYS A 307 14.20 21.37 19.19
N LYS A 308 14.95 20.96 20.22
CA LYS A 308 15.51 21.89 21.19
C LYS A 308 16.53 22.72 20.43
N VAL A 309 16.11 23.87 19.92
CA VAL A 309 17.03 24.88 19.38
C VAL A 309 17.72 25.49 20.60
N THR A 310 18.87 24.95 20.95
CA THR A 310 19.80 25.64 21.85
C THR A 310 20.33 26.83 21.05
N GLN A 311 19.82 28.03 21.32
CA GLN A 311 20.40 29.26 20.78
C GLN A 311 21.81 29.41 21.35
N GLN A 312 22.82 29.13 20.53
CA GLN A 312 24.17 29.60 20.79
C GLN A 312 24.21 31.09 20.46
N LYS A 313 24.48 31.90 21.50
CA LYS A 313 24.75 33.34 21.40
C LYS A 313 25.96 33.54 20.48
N PRO A 314 25.86 34.33 19.39
CA PRO A 314 27.00 34.55 18.51
C PRO A 314 28.07 35.41 19.21
N ALA A 315 29.33 34.98 19.10
CA ALA A 315 30.49 35.74 19.52
C ALA A 315 30.61 37.03 18.68
N ALA A 316 30.90 38.15 19.36
CA ALA A 316 31.05 39.45 18.74
C ALA A 316 32.27 39.50 17.80
N LYS A 317 32.08 40.01 16.58
CA LYS A 317 33.17 40.40 15.68
C LYS A 317 33.60 41.85 15.96
N PRO A 318 34.90 42.18 15.90
CA PRO A 318 35.37 43.55 16.09
C PRO A 318 35.06 44.44 14.88
N ALA A 319 34.72 45.69 15.17
CA ALA A 319 34.28 46.72 14.23
C ALA A 319 35.42 47.17 13.29
N LYS A 320 35.12 47.25 11.97
CA LYS A 320 35.91 48.02 11.01
C LYS A 320 35.22 49.35 10.73
N LYS A 321 36.00 50.43 10.82
CA LYS A 321 35.60 51.82 10.54
C LYS A 321 35.09 51.98 9.11
N VAL A 322 33.97 52.70 8.96
CA VAL A 322 33.39 53.10 7.67
C VAL A 322 33.77 54.56 7.42
N ALA A 323 34.40 54.83 6.27
CA ALA A 323 34.56 56.16 5.71
C ALA A 323 33.38 56.48 4.78
N ALA A 324 33.07 57.77 4.67
CA ALA A 324 31.85 58.35 4.15
C ALA A 324 31.57 58.11 2.64
N ALA A 325 30.29 58.21 2.30
CA ALA A 325 29.70 58.10 0.97
C ALA A 325 30.11 59.24 0.02
N PRO A 326 29.90 59.05 -1.30
CA PRO A 326 28.96 59.95 -1.96
C PRO A 326 27.98 59.30 -2.96
N GLN A 327 26.75 59.82 -2.87
CA GLN A 327 25.71 60.14 -3.85
C GLN A 327 25.41 59.27 -5.11
N LYS A 328 24.10 59.10 -5.25
CA LYS A 328 23.28 58.47 -6.31
C LYS A 328 23.36 59.21 -7.65
N PRO A 329 23.22 58.49 -8.78
CA PRO A 329 22.29 58.96 -9.81
C PRO A 329 21.29 57.90 -10.29
N ALA A 330 20.35 58.39 -11.09
CA ALA A 330 19.03 57.88 -11.43
C ALA A 330 18.97 56.57 -12.26
N ALA A 331 17.79 55.95 -12.20
CA ALA A 331 17.37 54.82 -13.02
C ALA A 331 17.17 55.22 -14.50
N PRO A 332 17.25 54.25 -15.42
CA PRO A 332 16.46 54.30 -16.64
C PRO A 332 15.54 53.08 -16.84
N ALA A 333 14.30 53.44 -17.18
CA ALA A 333 13.38 52.90 -18.17
C ALA A 333 13.34 51.39 -18.49
N LYS A 334 12.09 50.89 -18.38
CA LYS A 334 11.54 49.70 -19.03
C LYS A 334 11.79 49.73 -20.54
N THR A 335 12.30 48.64 -21.10
CA THR A 335 12.21 48.33 -22.53
C THR A 335 11.16 47.26 -22.76
N ALA A 336 10.33 47.51 -23.76
CA ALA A 336 9.14 46.77 -24.14
C ALA A 336 9.47 45.44 -24.84
N GLU A 337 8.62 44.45 -24.58
CA GLU A 337 8.53 43.20 -25.33
C GLU A 337 8.11 43.47 -26.79
N PRO A 338 8.70 42.79 -27.78
CA PRO A 338 8.20 42.85 -29.15
C PRO A 338 6.92 42.02 -29.29
N GLN A 339 5.87 42.71 -29.75
CA GLN A 339 4.55 42.16 -30.06
C GLN A 339 4.63 41.06 -31.12
N MET A 340 4.11 39.88 -30.77
CA MET A 340 3.88 38.78 -31.70
C MET A 340 2.63 39.13 -32.55
N LYS A 341 2.78 39.16 -33.88
CA LYS A 341 1.67 39.39 -34.80
C LYS A 341 0.66 38.22 -34.75
N PRO A 342 -0.65 38.47 -34.93
CA PRO A 342 -1.66 37.41 -34.94
C PRO A 342 -1.45 36.46 -36.13
N VAL A 343 -1.57 35.16 -35.87
CA VAL A 343 -1.65 34.11 -36.88
C VAL A 343 -3.01 34.24 -37.59
N PRO A 344 -3.09 34.22 -38.94
CA PRO A 344 -4.37 34.27 -39.65
C PRO A 344 -5.18 32.99 -39.44
N GLU A 345 -6.50 33.17 -39.31
CA GLU A 345 -7.50 32.10 -39.24
C GLU A 345 -7.36 31.12 -40.41
N THR A 346 -7.13 29.84 -40.11
CA THR A 346 -7.28 28.75 -41.07
C THR A 346 -8.77 28.44 -41.28
N GLU A 347 -9.21 28.56 -42.53
CA GLU A 347 -10.54 28.17 -43.01
C GLU A 347 -10.87 26.70 -42.70
N ALA A 348 -12.17 26.46 -42.49
CA ALA A 348 -12.73 25.13 -42.26
C ALA A 348 -12.60 24.24 -43.50
N VAL A 349 -11.99 23.07 -43.33
CA VAL A 349 -11.96 22.01 -44.34
C VAL A 349 -13.32 21.31 -44.40
N PRO A 350 -13.96 21.18 -45.56
CA PRO A 350 -15.22 20.46 -45.69
C PRO A 350 -15.02 18.94 -45.51
N ALA A 351 -15.95 18.33 -44.79
CA ALA A 351 -16.09 16.88 -44.73
C ALA A 351 -16.46 16.33 -46.11
N ASN A 352 -15.64 15.44 -46.67
CA ASN A 352 -16.05 14.24 -47.41
C ASN A 352 -14.85 13.54 -48.05
N ASN A 353 -14.70 12.25 -47.69
CA ASN A 353 -14.13 11.11 -48.42
C ASN A 353 -13.17 10.28 -47.55
N CYS A 354 -13.75 9.47 -46.66
CA CYS A 354 -13.14 8.23 -46.22
C CYS A 354 -13.99 7.07 -46.76
N GLU A 355 -13.55 6.48 -47.87
CA GLU A 355 -13.96 5.14 -48.25
C GLU A 355 -13.38 4.15 -47.22
N CYS A 356 -14.22 3.67 -46.30
CA CYS A 356 -13.90 2.50 -45.49
C CYS A 356 -14.63 1.29 -46.09
N GLN A 357 -13.85 0.36 -46.64
CA GLN A 357 -14.31 -0.98 -46.99
C GLN A 357 -14.84 -1.71 -45.74
N PRO A 358 -15.93 -2.50 -45.83
CA PRO A 358 -16.41 -3.28 -44.70
C PRO A 358 -15.51 -4.50 -44.45
N ALA A 359 -15.06 -4.64 -43.20
CA ALA A 359 -14.34 -5.80 -42.71
C ALA A 359 -15.21 -7.08 -42.81
N GLN A 360 -14.64 -8.13 -43.40
CA GLN A 360 -15.24 -9.46 -43.49
C GLN A 360 -15.37 -10.10 -42.10
N GLN A 361 -16.55 -10.67 -41.82
CA GLN A 361 -16.80 -11.46 -40.61
C GLN A 361 -16.03 -12.80 -40.65
N PRO A 362 -15.47 -13.27 -39.53
CA PRO A 362 -14.85 -14.59 -39.45
C PRO A 362 -15.92 -15.70 -39.40
N GLN A 363 -15.84 -16.63 -40.37
CA GLN A 363 -16.64 -17.85 -40.45
C GLN A 363 -16.28 -18.85 -39.32
N PRO A 364 -17.27 -19.60 -38.79
CA PRO A 364 -17.02 -20.60 -37.75
C PRO A 364 -16.32 -21.85 -38.34
N ARG A 365 -15.17 -22.23 -37.78
CA ARG A 365 -14.48 -23.47 -38.12
C ARG A 365 -15.30 -24.68 -37.66
N ARG A 366 -15.81 -25.46 -38.62
CA ARG A 366 -16.37 -26.80 -38.42
C ARG A 366 -15.27 -27.74 -37.89
N GLY A 367 -15.46 -28.28 -36.68
CA GLY A 367 -14.68 -29.40 -36.17
C GLY A 367 -15.03 -30.69 -36.92
N LEU A 368 -14.02 -31.34 -37.49
CA LEU A 368 -14.12 -32.71 -37.98
C LEU A 368 -14.16 -33.66 -36.78
N PHE A 369 -15.32 -34.23 -36.51
CA PHE A 369 -15.46 -35.42 -35.67
C PHE A 369 -14.89 -36.63 -36.42
N GLY A 370 -13.67 -37.03 -36.07
CA GLY A 370 -13.12 -38.33 -36.42
C GLY A 370 -13.71 -39.41 -35.51
N ARG A 371 -14.57 -40.26 -36.07
CA ARG A 371 -15.03 -41.51 -35.45
C ARG A 371 -13.86 -42.48 -35.34
N LEU A 372 -13.55 -42.96 -34.14
CA LEU A 372 -12.97 -44.29 -33.94
C LEU A 372 -13.87 -45.08 -32.98
N ARG A 373 -14.54 -46.09 -33.54
CA ARG A 373 -15.03 -47.28 -32.83
C ARG A 373 -14.28 -48.45 -33.43
N PHE A 374 -13.78 -49.37 -32.60
CA PHE A 374 -14.01 -50.83 -32.64
C PHE A 374 -13.29 -51.44 -31.42
N ARG A 375 -14.04 -52.03 -30.47
CA ARG A 375 -14.07 -53.48 -30.12
C ARG A 375 -12.66 -54.07 -29.90
N ARG A 376 -12.28 -54.54 -28.72
CA ARG A 376 -12.90 -55.58 -27.88
C ARG A 376 -12.60 -55.35 -26.41
#